data_AF-A0A9E4I0T3-F1
#
_entry.id   AF-A0A9E4I0T3-F1
#
_cell.length_a   1.000
_cell.length_b   1.000
_cell.length_c   1.000
_cell.angle_alpha   90.00
_cell.angle_beta   90.00
_cell.angle_gamma   90.00
#
_symmetry.space_group_name_H-M   'P 1'
#
loop_
_entity.id
_entity.type
_entity.pdbx_description
1 polymer ?
#
loop_
_entity_poly.entity_id
_entity_poly.type
_entity_poly.pdbx_seq_one_letter_code
_entity_poly.pdbx_strand_id
1 'polypeptide(L)'
;MRQAIVRGDPSTYPDWFDGKRRQRPLIVARWVPIAMVGLPVAVLFAIVVYPTIWMFYHSLRDTNITGLFTGNHAYVGFANYGTVFSSDRFQDSLIHLLQYLSFGAVLQVILGGILALTLYEVVKSNLWRTIILILLVLPMMLPPSIVGVLWRFLLTPSNGAVNQA
;
A
#
# COMPACT_ATOMS: atom_id res chain seq x y z
N MET A 1 4.01 56.16 1.57
CA MET A 1 2.53 56.19 1.52
C MET A 1 2.03 54.85 2.05
N ARG A 2 1.57 54.81 3.31
CA ARG A 2 1.11 53.58 3.99
C ARG A 2 -0.39 53.41 3.70
N GLN A 3 -0.79 52.29 3.10
CA GLN A 3 -2.19 51.95 2.91
C GLN A 3 -2.75 51.41 4.22
N ALA A 4 -3.73 52.12 4.77
CA ALA A 4 -4.49 51.72 5.93
C ALA A 4 -5.46 50.60 5.51
N ILE A 5 -5.28 49.42 6.11
CA ILE A 5 -6.23 48.31 6.02
C ILE A 5 -7.53 48.82 6.67
N VAL A 6 -8.53 49.11 5.84
CA VAL A 6 -9.88 49.45 6.26
C VAL A 6 -10.43 48.25 7.03
N ARG A 7 -10.49 48.35 8.36
CA ARG A 7 -11.27 47.43 9.20
C ARG A 7 -12.72 47.58 8.77
N GLY A 8 -13.28 46.56 8.12
CA GLY A 8 -14.71 46.52 7.80
C GLY A 8 -15.55 46.71 9.06
N ASP A 9 -16.51 47.62 8.99
CA ASP A 9 -17.45 47.92 10.07
C ASP A 9 -18.30 46.68 10.38
N PRO A 10 -18.31 46.17 11.63
CA PRO A 10 -19.09 44.99 12.04
C PRO A 10 -20.60 45.10 11.78
N SER A 11 -21.14 46.30 11.55
CA SER A 11 -22.55 46.52 11.26
C SER A 11 -22.95 46.27 9.80
N THR A 12 -21.97 46.07 8.90
CA THR A 12 -22.24 45.79 7.47
C THR A 12 -22.59 44.34 7.17
N TYR A 13 -22.55 43.46 8.18
CA TYR A 13 -23.01 42.09 8.02
C TYR A 13 -24.53 42.04 8.14
N PRO A 14 -25.24 41.48 7.15
CA PRO A 14 -26.66 41.19 7.27
C PRO A 14 -26.95 40.43 8.58
N ASP A 15 -28.08 40.75 9.21
CA ASP A 15 -28.61 40.18 10.45
C ASP A 15 -28.74 38.64 10.45
N TRP A 16 -28.80 38.01 9.28
CA TRP A 16 -28.73 36.56 9.14
C TRP A 16 -27.31 35.97 9.22
N PHE A 17 -26.25 36.78 9.11
CA PHE A 17 -24.88 36.41 9.51
C PHE A 17 -24.68 36.46 11.02
N ASP A 18 -25.56 37.18 11.75
CA ASP A 18 -25.73 37.02 13.20
C ASP A 18 -26.57 35.77 13.52
N GLY A 19 -26.33 34.73 12.72
CA GLY A 19 -26.75 33.39 13.03
C GLY A 19 -26.02 33.00 14.29
N LYS A 20 -26.72 33.08 15.43
CA LYS A 20 -26.40 32.38 16.67
C LYS A 20 -25.97 30.98 16.25
N ARG A 21 -24.66 30.78 16.03
CA ARG A 21 -24.11 29.48 15.72
C ARG A 21 -24.53 28.70 16.93
N ARG A 22 -25.54 27.86 16.77
CA ARG A 22 -25.89 26.87 17.76
C ARG A 22 -24.67 25.96 17.76
N GLN A 23 -23.63 26.39 18.48
CA GLN A 23 -22.63 25.56 19.09
C GLN A 23 -23.45 24.73 20.07
N ARG A 24 -24.28 23.81 19.55
CA ARG A 24 -24.62 22.64 20.32
C ARG A 24 -23.25 22.05 20.53
N PRO A 25 -22.70 22.04 21.76
CA PRO A 25 -21.59 21.15 21.99
C PRO A 25 -22.13 19.82 21.49
N LEU A 26 -21.53 19.28 20.45
CA LEU A 26 -21.65 17.87 20.15
C LEU A 26 -21.08 17.24 21.41
N ILE A 27 -21.92 17.10 22.46
CA ILE A 27 -21.63 16.28 23.63
C ILE A 27 -21.81 14.87 23.10
N VAL A 28 -20.93 14.51 22.16
CA VAL A 28 -20.69 13.14 21.84
C VAL A 28 -20.09 12.61 23.12
N ALA A 29 -20.81 11.71 23.79
CA ALA A 29 -20.34 11.11 25.03
C ALA A 29 -18.87 10.70 24.84
N ARG A 30 -18.02 10.91 25.84
CA ARG A 30 -16.56 10.66 25.78
C ARG A 30 -16.18 9.29 25.17
N TRP A 31 -17.10 8.33 25.25
CA TRP A 31 -16.99 6.98 24.70
C TRP A 31 -17.21 6.86 23.20
N VAL A 32 -17.87 7.79 22.52
CA VAL A 32 -18.17 7.67 21.08
C VAL A 32 -16.92 7.79 20.21
N PRO A 33 -15.99 8.75 20.42
CA PRO A 33 -14.71 8.73 19.71
C PRO A 33 -13.90 7.46 20.00
N ILE A 34 -13.97 6.96 21.25
CA ILE A 34 -13.29 5.72 21.67
C ILE A 34 -13.91 4.50 20.97
N ALA A 35 -15.23 4.44 20.81
CA ALA A 35 -15.91 3.34 20.13
C ALA A 35 -15.67 3.39 18.61
N MET A 36 -15.68 4.58 18.01
CA MET A 36 -15.45 4.76 16.57
C MET A 36 -14.04 4.34 16.13
N VAL A 37 -13.02 4.55 16.97
CA VAL A 37 -11.64 4.10 16.70
C VAL A 37 -11.38 2.71 17.28
N GLY A 38 -11.89 2.43 18.46
CA GLY A 38 -11.66 1.19 19.20
C GLY A 38 -12.22 -0.03 18.50
N LEU A 39 -13.41 0.06 17.88
CA LEU A 39 -13.99 -1.08 17.15
C LEU A 39 -13.15 -1.46 15.91
N PRO A 40 -12.80 -0.55 14.99
CA PRO A 40 -11.89 -0.88 13.89
C PRO A 40 -10.53 -1.40 14.37
N VAL A 41 -9.94 -0.79 15.40
CA VAL A 41 -8.64 -1.23 15.94
C VAL A 41 -8.73 -2.64 16.53
N ALA A 42 -9.78 -2.95 17.29
CA ALA A 42 -9.99 -4.28 17.85
C ALA A 42 -10.18 -5.33 16.74
N VAL A 43 -10.93 -4.99 15.69
CA VAL A 43 -11.13 -5.87 14.52
C VAL A 43 -9.82 -6.09 13.78
N LEU A 44 -9.04 -5.04 13.51
CA LEU A 44 -7.72 -5.16 12.88
C LEU A 44 -6.77 -5.99 13.74
N PHE A 45 -6.78 -5.79 15.05
CA PHE A 45 -5.97 -6.56 15.99
C PHE A 45 -6.38 -8.05 15.97
N ALA A 46 -7.67 -8.36 15.96
CA ALA A 46 -8.17 -9.73 15.90
C ALA A 46 -7.84 -10.41 14.55
N ILE A 47 -7.86 -9.68 13.44
CA ILE A 47 -7.59 -10.27 12.11
C ILE A 47 -6.09 -10.37 11.82
N VAL A 48 -5.25 -9.52 12.41
CA VAL A 48 -3.81 -9.50 12.16
C VAL A 48 -3.06 -10.24 13.28
N VAL A 49 -3.23 -9.80 14.53
CA VAL A 49 -2.38 -10.24 15.64
C VAL A 49 -2.71 -11.66 16.07
N TYR A 50 -3.99 -12.03 16.12
CA TYR A 50 -4.39 -13.40 16.47
C TYR A 50 -3.77 -14.45 15.53
N PRO A 51 -3.94 -14.40 14.19
CA PRO A 51 -3.32 -15.40 13.32
C PRO A 51 -1.80 -15.29 13.30
N THR A 52 -1.20 -14.11 13.47
CA THR A 52 0.26 -14.00 13.59
C THR A 52 0.80 -14.74 14.81
N ILE A 53 0.19 -14.56 15.99
CA ILE A 53 0.59 -15.28 17.21
C ILE A 53 0.38 -16.78 17.00
N TRP A 54 -0.73 -17.17 16.39
CA TRP A 54 -1.03 -18.57 16.09
C TRP A 54 0.00 -19.19 15.13
N MET A 55 0.36 -18.50 14.05
CA MET A 55 1.39 -18.92 13.10
C MET A 55 2.78 -19.00 13.76
N PHE A 56 3.12 -18.04 14.62
CA PHE A 56 4.38 -18.05 15.35
C PHE A 56 4.46 -19.22 16.35
N TYR A 57 3.36 -19.54 17.02
CA TYR A 57 3.28 -20.71 17.89
C TYR A 57 3.49 -22.02 17.10
N HIS A 58 2.93 -22.11 15.90
CA HIS A 58 3.10 -23.28 15.03
C HIS A 58 4.47 -23.36 14.35
N SER A 59 5.14 -22.24 14.10
CA SER A 59 6.48 -22.24 13.48
C SER A 59 7.55 -22.88 14.39
N LEU A 60 7.30 -22.92 15.71
CA LEU A 60 8.17 -23.57 16.70
C LEU A 60 7.86 -25.07 16.91
N ARG A 61 6.89 -25.62 16.17
CA ARG A 61 6.43 -27.01 16.28
C ARG A 61 6.65 -27.74 14.97
N ASP A 62 6.93 -29.04 15.06
CA ASP A 62 6.95 -29.91 13.88
C ASP A 62 5.49 -30.12 13.46
N THR A 63 5.10 -29.36 12.44
CA THR A 63 3.72 -29.26 11.99
C THR A 63 3.70 -29.63 10.52
N ASN A 64 3.73 -30.94 10.24
CA ASN A 64 3.44 -31.44 8.91
C ASN A 64 1.94 -31.24 8.58
N ILE A 65 1.58 -31.18 7.29
CA ILE A 65 0.18 -30.99 6.86
C ILE A 65 -0.72 -32.08 7.46
N THR A 66 -0.21 -33.30 7.61
CA THR A 66 -0.87 -34.41 8.30
C THR A 66 -0.89 -34.27 9.82
N GLY A 67 0.14 -33.67 10.41
CA GLY A 67 0.26 -33.35 11.84
C GLY A 67 -0.80 -32.35 12.32
N LEU A 68 -1.16 -31.35 11.48
CA LEU A 68 -2.24 -30.39 11.74
C LEU A 68 -3.60 -31.04 12.02
N PHE A 69 -3.89 -32.18 11.40
CA PHE A 69 -5.16 -32.90 11.57
C PHE A 69 -5.10 -34.03 12.59
N THR A 70 -3.90 -34.52 12.93
CA THR A 70 -3.71 -35.68 13.82
C THR A 70 -3.28 -35.31 15.24
N GLY A 71 -2.99 -34.02 15.50
CA GLY A 71 -2.67 -33.51 16.84
C GLY A 71 -1.26 -33.84 17.33
N ASN A 72 -0.43 -34.46 16.49
CA ASN A 72 0.95 -34.77 16.83
C ASN A 72 1.87 -33.57 16.52
N HIS A 73 1.98 -32.65 17.47
CA HIS A 73 2.79 -31.42 17.34
C HIS A 73 3.95 -31.42 18.34
N ALA A 74 5.04 -32.10 18.01
CA ALA A 74 6.25 -32.02 18.81
C ALA A 74 6.79 -30.59 18.82
N TYR A 75 7.11 -30.06 19.99
CA TYR A 75 7.79 -28.78 20.10
C TYR A 75 9.26 -28.96 19.71
N VAL A 76 9.67 -28.33 18.60
CA VAL A 76 11.03 -28.44 18.05
C VAL A 76 11.82 -27.14 18.19
N GLY A 77 11.24 -26.12 18.80
CA GLY A 77 11.86 -24.82 19.01
C GLY A 77 12.31 -24.20 17.68
N PHE A 78 13.59 -23.86 17.57
CA PHE A 78 14.15 -23.19 16.39
C PHE A 78 14.68 -24.14 15.31
N ALA A 79 14.51 -25.46 15.44
CA ALA A 79 15.04 -26.43 14.47
C ALA A 79 14.53 -26.17 13.03
N ASN A 80 13.25 -25.79 12.90
CA ASN A 80 12.62 -25.44 11.62
C ASN A 80 13.30 -24.26 10.90
N TYR A 81 13.84 -23.31 11.65
CA TYR A 81 14.56 -22.19 11.05
C TYR A 81 15.92 -22.64 10.54
N GLY A 82 16.65 -23.46 11.32
CA GLY A 82 17.93 -24.03 10.91
C GLY A 82 17.82 -24.83 9.61
N THR A 83 16.81 -25.70 9.48
CA THR A 83 16.60 -26.50 8.27
C THR A 83 16.28 -25.65 7.04
N VAL A 84 15.50 -24.57 7.18
CA VAL A 84 15.19 -23.64 6.09
C VAL A 84 16.42 -22.84 5.68
N PHE A 85 17.15 -22.25 6.63
CA PHE A 85 18.33 -21.44 6.33
C PHE A 85 19.49 -22.25 5.76
N SER A 86 19.60 -23.54 6.08
CA SER A 86 20.61 -24.45 5.51
C SER A 86 20.20 -25.06 4.17
N SER A 87 19.00 -24.78 3.64
CA SER A 87 18.57 -25.30 2.35
C SER A 87 19.11 -24.45 1.20
N ASP A 88 19.87 -25.06 0.28
CA ASP A 88 20.38 -24.39 -0.93
C ASP A 88 19.25 -23.74 -1.74
N ARG A 89 18.12 -24.43 -1.87
CA ARG A 89 16.94 -23.91 -2.57
C ARG A 89 16.40 -22.62 -1.94
N PHE A 90 16.41 -22.51 -0.62
CA PHE A 90 15.95 -21.31 0.08
C PHE A 90 16.92 -20.16 -0.15
N GLN A 91 18.23 -20.42 -0.02
CA GLN A 91 19.27 -19.42 -0.23
C GLN A 91 19.25 -18.89 -1.68
N ASP A 92 19.17 -19.77 -2.66
CA ASP A 92 19.03 -19.40 -4.07
C ASP A 92 17.78 -18.56 -4.26
N SER A 93 16.61 -19.02 -3.79
CA SER A 93 15.35 -18.28 -3.95
C SER A 93 15.40 -16.89 -3.30
N LEU A 94 16.06 -16.77 -2.14
CA LEU A 94 16.24 -15.51 -1.44
C LEU A 94 17.14 -14.55 -2.23
N ILE A 95 18.23 -15.04 -2.80
CA ILE A 95 19.13 -14.21 -3.64
C ILE A 95 18.39 -13.71 -4.88
N HIS A 96 17.66 -14.58 -5.59
CA HIS A 96 16.87 -14.19 -6.75
C HIS A 96 15.80 -13.16 -6.39
N LEU A 97 15.12 -13.34 -5.25
CA LEU A 97 14.14 -12.37 -4.74
C LEU A 97 14.79 -11.01 -4.45
N LEU A 98 15.92 -11.00 -3.75
CA LEU A 98 16.62 -9.75 -3.41
C LEU A 98 17.15 -9.03 -4.65
N GLN A 99 17.69 -9.78 -5.62
CA GLN A 99 18.13 -9.21 -6.90
C GLN A 99 16.95 -8.59 -7.66
N TYR A 100 15.83 -9.32 -7.78
CA TYR A 100 14.61 -8.84 -8.44
C TYR A 100 14.07 -7.56 -7.77
N LEU A 101 13.92 -7.56 -6.44
CA LEU A 101 13.40 -6.43 -5.69
C LEU A 101 14.32 -5.21 -5.77
N SER A 102 15.63 -5.42 -5.60
CA SER A 102 16.61 -4.32 -5.60
C SER A 102 16.70 -3.68 -6.98
N PHE A 103 16.82 -4.49 -8.04
CA PHE A 103 16.88 -4.00 -9.41
C PHE A 103 15.59 -3.28 -9.79
N GLY A 104 14.43 -3.89 -9.51
CA GLY A 104 13.13 -3.31 -9.79
C GLY A 104 12.91 -1.98 -9.05
N ALA A 105 13.20 -1.93 -7.75
CA ALA A 105 13.01 -0.74 -6.93
C ALA A 105 13.92 0.41 -7.36
N VAL A 106 15.21 0.14 -7.59
CA VAL A 106 16.18 1.16 -8.03
C VAL A 106 15.76 1.72 -9.39
N LEU A 107 15.43 0.84 -10.35
CA LEU A 107 15.00 1.26 -11.68
C LEU A 107 13.71 2.07 -11.61
N GLN A 108 12.73 1.65 -10.81
CA GLN A 108 11.46 2.36 -10.62
C GLN A 108 11.65 3.75 -10.02
N VAL A 109 12.50 3.90 -9.00
CA VAL A 109 12.78 5.20 -8.37
C VAL A 109 13.48 6.14 -9.35
N ILE A 110 14.47 5.65 -10.10
CA ILE A 110 15.20 6.45 -11.09
C ILE A 110 14.26 6.89 -12.22
N LEU A 111 13.56 5.96 -12.85
CA LEU A 111 12.66 6.27 -13.97
C LEU A 111 11.48 7.15 -13.51
N GLY A 112 10.87 6.84 -12.38
CA GLY A 112 9.81 7.64 -11.78
C GLY A 112 10.27 9.04 -11.42
N GLY A 113 11.48 9.17 -10.88
CA GLY A 113 12.12 10.45 -10.57
C GLY A 113 12.37 11.30 -11.82
N ILE A 114 12.97 10.71 -12.86
CA ILE A 114 13.20 11.39 -14.14
C ILE A 114 11.88 11.85 -14.76
N LEU A 115 10.86 10.98 -14.79
CA LEU A 115 9.54 11.31 -15.33
C LEU A 115 8.87 12.43 -14.52
N ALA A 116 8.93 12.37 -13.19
CA ALA A 116 8.33 13.38 -12.32
C ALA A 116 8.98 14.76 -12.52
N LEU A 117 10.32 14.83 -12.58
CA LEU A 117 11.05 16.08 -12.81
C LEU A 117 10.75 16.64 -14.21
N THR A 118 10.80 15.79 -15.24
CA THR A 118 10.51 16.19 -16.63
C THR A 118 9.10 16.74 -16.74
N LEU A 119 8.12 16.06 -16.14
CA LEU A 119 6.72 16.48 -16.18
C LEU A 119 6.47 17.77 -15.39
N TYR A 120 7.22 18.01 -14.31
CA TYR A 120 7.12 19.22 -13.51
C TYR A 120 7.76 20.44 -14.20
N GLU A 121 8.95 20.29 -14.77
CA GLU A 121 9.74 21.41 -15.32
C GLU A 121 9.45 21.69 -16.80
N VAL A 122 9.24 20.66 -17.63
CA VAL A 122 9.14 20.81 -19.09
C VAL A 122 7.69 21.04 -19.52
N VAL A 123 6.74 20.31 -18.94
CA VAL A 123 5.33 20.36 -19.36
C VAL A 123 4.60 21.50 -18.66
N LYS A 124 4.64 22.68 -19.27
CA LYS A 124 3.99 23.90 -18.73
C LYS A 124 2.46 23.89 -18.85
N SER A 125 1.89 23.07 -19.72
CA SER A 125 0.44 22.99 -19.89
C SER A 125 -0.20 22.00 -18.93
N ASN A 126 -1.11 22.49 -18.09
CA ASN A 126 -1.84 21.67 -17.11
C ASN A 126 -2.66 20.55 -17.75
N LEU A 127 -3.20 20.76 -18.96
CA LEU A 127 -4.00 19.76 -19.66
C LEU A 127 -3.11 18.57 -20.08
N TRP A 128 -2.00 18.85 -20.75
CA TRP A 128 -1.05 17.80 -21.19
C TRP A 128 -0.44 17.05 -20.00
N ARG A 129 -0.11 17.77 -18.92
CA ARG A 129 0.36 17.15 -17.68
C ARG A 129 -0.66 16.16 -17.11
N THR A 130 -1.93 16.54 -17.10
CA THR A 130 -3.01 15.67 -16.60
C THR A 130 -3.19 14.43 -17.48
N ILE A 131 -3.18 14.58 -18.80
CA ILE A 131 -3.32 13.46 -19.75
C ILE A 131 -2.18 12.46 -19.57
N ILE A 132 -0.93 12.94 -19.49
CA ILE A 132 0.24 12.07 -19.29
C ILE A 132 0.14 11.32 -17.96
N LEU A 133 -0.25 11.98 -16.87
CA LEU A 133 -0.45 11.31 -15.57
C LEU A 133 -1.52 10.22 -15.65
N ILE A 134 -2.64 10.49 -16.32
CA ILE A 134 -3.69 9.49 -16.51
C ILE A 134 -3.12 8.27 -17.25
N LEU A 135 -2.45 8.47 -18.38
CA LEU A 135 -1.84 7.38 -19.15
C LEU A 135 -0.83 6.56 -18.35
N LEU A 136 -0.04 7.21 -17.49
CA LEU A 136 0.94 6.54 -16.63
C LEU A 136 0.30 5.75 -15.48
N VAL A 137 -0.83 6.21 -14.95
CA VAL A 137 -1.54 5.55 -13.83
C VAL A 137 -2.47 4.45 -14.30
N LEU A 138 -3.02 4.53 -15.52
CA LEU A 138 -3.89 3.50 -16.11
C LEU A 138 -3.36 2.05 -15.93
N PRO A 139 -2.08 1.72 -16.23
CA PRO A 139 -1.60 0.35 -16.06
C PRO A 139 -1.56 -0.10 -14.59
N MET A 140 -1.47 0.81 -13.61
CA MET A 140 -1.51 0.46 -12.19
C MET A 140 -2.88 -0.06 -11.75
N MET A 141 -3.92 0.20 -12.55
CA MET A 141 -5.26 -0.33 -12.31
C MET A 141 -5.40 -1.78 -12.76
N LEU A 142 -4.47 -2.28 -13.59
CA LEU A 142 -4.50 -3.66 -14.07
C LEU A 142 -4.04 -4.61 -12.95
N PRO A 143 -4.79 -5.71 -12.71
CA PRO A 143 -4.34 -6.76 -11.80
C PRO A 143 -2.98 -7.33 -12.22
N PRO A 144 -2.07 -7.64 -11.27
CA PRO A 144 -0.75 -8.20 -11.60
C PRO A 144 -0.83 -9.48 -12.44
N SER A 145 -1.88 -10.28 -12.25
CA SER A 145 -2.11 -11.50 -13.04
C SER A 145 -2.33 -11.20 -14.53
N ILE A 146 -3.07 -10.14 -14.87
CA ILE A 146 -3.32 -9.73 -16.26
C ILE A 146 -2.02 -9.23 -16.89
N VAL A 147 -1.26 -8.41 -16.16
CA VAL A 147 0.04 -7.90 -16.63
C VAL A 147 0.98 -9.05 -16.98
N GLY A 148 1.03 -10.10 -16.16
CA GLY A 148 1.84 -11.29 -16.44
C GLY A 148 1.41 -12.03 -17.72
N VAL A 149 0.11 -12.17 -17.95
CA VAL A 149 -0.42 -12.79 -19.18
C VAL A 149 -0.12 -11.93 -20.41
N LEU A 150 -0.23 -10.61 -20.31
CA LEU A 150 0.10 -9.69 -21.40
C LEU A 150 1.56 -9.80 -21.81
N TRP A 151 2.49 -9.81 -20.84
CA TRP A 151 3.91 -10.03 -21.13
C TRP A 151 4.17 -11.37 -21.80
N ARG A 152 3.54 -12.45 -21.31
CA ARG A 152 3.65 -13.77 -21.94
C ARG A 152 3.13 -13.76 -23.38
N PHE A 153 2.00 -13.10 -23.64
CA PHE A 153 1.44 -12.97 -24.98
C PHE A 153 2.36 -12.19 -25.91
N LEU A 154 2.88 -11.04 -25.45
CA LEU A 154 3.82 -10.20 -26.21
C LEU A 154 5.11 -10.94 -26.57
N LEU A 155 5.60 -11.77 -25.64
CA LEU A 155 6.83 -12.55 -25.77
C LEU A 155 6.61 -13.97 -26.31
N THR A 156 5.41 -14.29 -26.82
CA THR A 156 5.13 -15.64 -27.32
C THR A 156 5.95 -15.94 -28.59
N PRO A 157 6.62 -17.10 -28.69
CA PRO A 157 7.54 -17.38 -29.79
C PRO A 157 6.90 -17.48 -31.18
N SER A 158 5.65 -17.95 -31.29
CA SER A 158 5.02 -18.22 -32.58
C SER A 158 4.39 -16.99 -33.24
N ASN A 159 3.77 -16.09 -32.47
CA ASN A 159 3.01 -14.95 -32.97
C ASN A 159 3.08 -13.71 -32.04
N GLY A 160 4.00 -13.68 -31.07
CA GLY A 160 4.11 -12.57 -30.12
C GLY A 160 4.58 -11.30 -30.82
N ALA A 161 3.93 -10.16 -30.54
CA ALA A 161 4.22 -8.88 -31.19
C ALA A 161 5.70 -8.43 -31.10
N VAL A 162 6.44 -8.94 -30.11
CA VAL A 162 7.87 -8.62 -29.89
C VAL A 162 8.81 -9.63 -30.55
N ASN A 163 8.37 -10.87 -30.81
CA ASN A 163 9.22 -11.98 -31.27
C ASN A 163 8.91 -12.45 -32.70
N GLN A 164 8.40 -11.56 -33.57
CA GLN A 164 8.07 -11.86 -34.98
C GLN A 164 9.30 -11.87 -35.91
N ALA A 165 10.49 -12.21 -35.40
CA ALA A 165 11.71 -12.35 -36.20
C ALA A 165 12.09 -13.81 -36.39
#